data_AF-A0A9E1WRP0-F1
#
_entry.id   AF-A0A9E1WRP0-F1
#
_cell.length_a   1.000
_cell.length_b   1.000
_cell.length_c   1.000
_cell.angle_alpha   90.00
_cell.angle_beta   90.00
_cell.angle_gamma   90.00
#
_symmetry.space_group_name_H-M   'P 1'
#
loop_
_entity.id
_entity.type
_entity.pdbx_description
1 polymer ?
#
loop_
_entity_poly.entity_id
_entity_poly.type
_entity_poly.pdbx_seq_one_letter_code
_entity_poly.pdbx_strand_id
1 'polypeptide(L)'
;MVGLNSNDRGKGFRAAGIWAGALVLGLCSQPVAAAEYRLSTIEKTSVASAATIGGKVVPYKEVTLSAQTPGQVLFVGGGEGDAKTQGELLVRLDDDDLQAKRRAALAEYNHAEAIMRNAQVQYNREM
;
A
#
# COMPACT_ATOMS: atom_id res chain seq x y z
N MET A 1 6.35 -17.81 -53.99
CA MET A 1 5.99 -18.43 -55.28
C MET A 1 4.57 -18.01 -55.61
N VAL A 2 4.26 -17.86 -56.90
CA VAL A 2 3.05 -17.24 -57.50
C VAL A 2 3.12 -15.72 -57.46
N GLY A 3 3.17 -14.98 -58.55
CA GLY A 3 3.14 -15.29 -59.97
C GLY A 3 2.97 -13.95 -60.67
N LEU A 4 4.01 -13.48 -61.37
CA LEU A 4 3.98 -12.27 -62.19
C LEU A 4 2.91 -12.46 -63.28
N ASN A 5 1.88 -11.61 -63.27
CA ASN A 5 0.88 -11.58 -64.33
C ASN A 5 1.48 -10.88 -65.57
N SER A 6 2.02 -11.71 -66.45
CA SER A 6 2.34 -11.39 -67.83
C SER A 6 1.06 -11.19 -68.62
N ASN A 7 0.53 -9.95 -68.62
CA ASN A 7 -0.45 -9.55 -69.61
C ASN A 7 0.28 -9.22 -70.92
N ASP A 8 0.40 -10.28 -71.70
CA ASP A 8 0.88 -10.40 -73.05
C ASP A 8 0.17 -9.42 -73.99
N ARG A 9 0.90 -8.43 -74.50
CA ARG A 9 0.54 -7.76 -75.76
C ARG A 9 1.75 -7.77 -76.70
N GLY A 10 2.00 -8.97 -77.23
CA GLY A 10 2.66 -9.11 -78.52
C GLY A 10 1.87 -8.46 -79.66
N LYS A 11 2.59 -8.33 -80.78
CA LYS A 11 2.26 -7.78 -82.12
C LYS A 11 2.82 -6.36 -82.29
N GLY A 12 3.79 -6.09 -83.16
CA GLY A 12 4.40 -6.96 -84.17
C GLY A 12 5.53 -6.21 -84.89
N PHE A 13 6.44 -7.03 -85.39
CA PHE A 13 7.46 -6.78 -86.40
C PHE A 13 7.28 -5.53 -87.31
N ARG A 14 8.33 -4.71 -87.28
CA ARG A 14 9.13 -4.24 -88.43
C ARG A 14 8.40 -3.59 -89.63
N ALA A 15 8.49 -2.25 -89.68
CA ALA A 15 8.75 -1.46 -90.89
C ALA A 15 9.32 -0.11 -90.42
N ALA A 16 10.64 0.14 -90.47
CA ALA A 16 11.36 0.65 -91.63
C ALA A 16 10.66 1.89 -92.23
N GLY A 17 11.22 3.07 -92.00
CA GLY A 17 10.77 4.30 -92.66
C GLY A 17 11.07 5.56 -91.87
N ILE A 18 12.31 6.00 -91.93
CA ILE A 18 12.78 7.32 -91.51
C ILE A 18 11.98 8.39 -92.26
N TRP A 19 11.29 9.28 -91.54
CA TRP A 19 11.06 10.66 -91.97
C TRP A 19 11.22 11.57 -90.74
N ALA A 20 12.37 12.23 -90.71
CA ALA A 20 12.71 13.27 -89.77
C ALA A 20 11.84 14.51 -90.06
N GLY A 21 11.17 15.04 -89.03
CA GLY A 21 10.54 16.35 -89.11
C GLY A 21 9.22 16.51 -88.36
N ALA A 22 9.21 16.32 -87.02
CA ALA A 22 8.22 16.91 -86.11
C ALA A 22 8.53 16.57 -84.64
N LEU A 23 9.68 17.02 -84.12
CA LEU A 23 10.04 16.91 -82.68
C LEU A 23 9.99 18.30 -82.03
N VAL A 24 8.83 18.97 -82.00
CA VAL A 24 8.64 20.25 -81.26
C VAL A 24 7.20 20.39 -80.72
N LEU A 25 6.62 19.37 -80.09
CA LEU A 25 5.26 19.49 -79.51
C LEU A 25 5.01 18.65 -78.24
N GLY A 26 6.05 18.36 -77.46
CA GLY A 26 5.95 17.44 -76.31
C GLY A 26 6.74 17.83 -75.07
N LEU A 27 6.96 19.12 -74.80
CA LEU A 27 7.77 19.57 -73.66
C LEU A 27 7.01 20.40 -72.61
N CYS A 28 5.72 20.14 -72.40
CA CYS A 28 5.02 20.70 -71.23
C CYS A 28 3.92 19.76 -70.73
N SER A 29 4.33 18.61 -70.18
CA SER A 29 3.44 17.77 -69.37
C SER A 29 4.27 16.96 -68.38
N GLN A 30 4.88 17.63 -67.41
CA GLN A 30 5.34 16.94 -66.22
C GLN A 30 4.19 16.95 -65.20
N PRO A 31 3.64 15.78 -64.81
CA PRO A 31 2.68 15.74 -63.74
C PRO A 31 3.41 16.02 -62.42
N VAL A 32 2.97 17.05 -61.69
CA VAL A 32 3.44 17.34 -60.34
C VAL A 32 3.15 16.12 -59.46
N ALA A 33 4.18 15.54 -58.87
CA ALA A 33 4.06 14.43 -57.93
C ALA A 33 3.25 14.89 -56.71
N ALA A 34 2.05 14.32 -56.54
CA ALA A 34 1.23 14.54 -55.37
C ALA A 34 1.93 13.94 -54.15
N ALA A 35 2.15 14.75 -53.12
CA ALA A 35 2.79 14.34 -51.87
C ALA A 35 2.03 13.18 -51.23
N GLU A 36 2.73 12.07 -50.98
CA GLU A 36 2.17 10.90 -50.31
C GLU A 36 1.91 11.25 -48.83
N TYR A 37 0.64 11.32 -48.45
CA TYR A 37 0.23 11.58 -47.07
C TYR A 37 -0.25 10.27 -46.44
N ARG A 38 0.34 9.92 -45.30
CA ARG A 38 -0.05 8.75 -44.51
C ARG A 38 -1.09 9.15 -43.48
N LEU A 39 -2.37 8.94 -43.80
CA LEU A 39 -3.45 9.14 -42.84
C LEU A 39 -3.41 8.02 -41.80
N SER A 40 -3.34 8.42 -40.54
CA SER A 40 -3.51 7.53 -39.39
C SER A 40 -4.85 7.86 -38.76
N THR A 41 -5.79 6.93 -38.80
CA THR A 41 -7.10 7.10 -38.14
C THR A 41 -6.90 7.04 -36.64
N ILE A 42 -7.26 8.11 -35.94
CA ILE A 42 -7.14 8.20 -34.47
C ILE A 42 -8.43 7.67 -33.85
N GLU A 43 -8.31 6.58 -33.09
CA GLU A 43 -9.42 6.03 -32.32
C GLU A 43 -9.35 6.55 -30.88
N LYS A 44 -10.48 7.04 -30.35
CA LYS A 44 -10.56 7.59 -28.99
C LYS A 44 -10.65 6.46 -27.98
N THR A 45 -9.51 6.02 -27.47
CA THR A 45 -9.45 5.15 -26.29
C THR A 45 -9.46 6.01 -25.03
N SER A 46 -10.37 5.71 -24.10
CA SER A 46 -10.39 6.29 -22.76
C SER A 46 -9.18 5.78 -21.99
N VAL A 47 -8.16 6.63 -21.83
CA VAL A 47 -7.00 6.35 -20.99
C VAL A 47 -7.31 6.92 -19.60
N ALA A 48 -7.56 6.04 -18.63
CA ALA A 48 -7.62 6.44 -17.24
C ALA A 48 -6.23 6.90 -16.80
N SER A 49 -6.04 8.21 -16.62
CA SER A 49 -4.82 8.75 -16.01
C SER A 49 -4.76 8.33 -14.56
N ALA A 50 -3.89 7.37 -14.24
CA ALA A 50 -3.58 7.00 -12.88
C ALA A 50 -2.63 8.05 -12.26
N ALA A 51 -3.18 8.93 -11.43
CA ALA A 51 -2.36 9.80 -10.59
C ALA A 51 -1.82 8.98 -9.41
N THR A 52 -0.49 8.86 -9.31
CA THR A 52 0.14 8.20 -8.15
C THR A 52 0.17 9.20 -6.99
N ILE A 53 -0.74 9.02 -6.04
CA ILE A 53 -0.77 9.81 -4.81
C ILE A 53 0.16 9.12 -3.82
N GLY A 54 1.31 9.74 -3.53
CA GLY A 54 2.17 9.31 -2.43
C GLY A 54 1.50 9.65 -1.09
N GLY A 55 1.41 8.67 -0.19
CA GLY A 55 0.89 8.84 1.16
C GLY A 55 1.77 8.15 2.18
N LYS A 56 1.91 8.74 3.37
CA LYS A 56 2.58 8.10 4.50
C LYS A 56 1.54 7.31 5.29
N VAL A 57 1.78 6.01 5.48
CA VAL A 57 0.97 5.18 6.37
C VAL A 57 1.30 5.58 7.81
N VAL A 58 0.27 5.89 8.58
CA VAL A 58 0.35 6.15 10.02
C VAL A 58 -0.41 5.07 10.78
N PRO A 59 0.09 4.66 11.96
CA PRO A 59 -0.60 3.68 12.77
C PRO A 59 -1.96 4.22 13.22
N TYR A 60 -2.98 3.35 13.25
CA TYR A 60 -4.31 3.73 13.74
C TYR A 60 -4.30 4.04 15.24
N LYS A 61 -3.49 3.31 16.01
CA LYS A 61 -3.30 3.48 17.44
C LYS A 61 -1.85 3.20 17.80
N GLU A 62 -1.28 4.06 18.63
CA GLU A 62 0.06 3.93 19.20
C GLU A 62 -0.06 4.09 20.71
N VAL A 63 0.55 3.17 21.46
CA VAL A 63 0.55 3.18 22.92
C VAL A 63 1.96 2.97 23.42
N THR A 64 2.45 3.90 24.24
CA THR A 64 3.70 3.76 24.97
C THR A 64 3.38 3.25 26.36
N LEU A 65 3.91 2.08 26.70
CA LEU A 65 3.67 1.46 28.00
C LEU A 65 4.79 1.82 28.96
N SER A 66 4.41 2.36 30.12
CA SER A 66 5.32 2.72 31.20
C SER A 66 4.94 1.94 32.46
N ALA A 67 5.94 1.57 33.26
CA ALA A 67 5.70 0.97 34.57
C ALA A 67 4.95 1.94 35.48
N GLN A 68 3.89 1.48 36.14
CA GLN A 68 3.12 2.29 37.09
C GLN A 68 3.77 2.35 38.48
N THR A 69 4.70 1.44 38.77
CA THR A 69 5.40 1.34 40.05
C THR A 69 6.88 1.08 39.79
N PRO A 70 7.79 1.72 40.54
CA PRO A 70 9.21 1.41 40.47
C PRO A 70 9.47 0.01 41.06
N GLY A 71 10.28 -0.80 40.38
CA GLY A 71 10.65 -2.14 40.84
C GLY A 71 11.68 -2.77 39.90
N GLN A 72 12.26 -3.88 40.32
CA GLN A 72 13.16 -4.65 39.45
C GLN A 72 12.33 -5.44 38.43
N VAL A 73 12.79 -5.52 37.18
CA VAL A 73 12.12 -6.34 36.16
C VAL A 73 12.43 -7.82 36.42
N LEU A 74 11.41 -8.59 36.76
CA LEU A 74 11.49 -10.05 37.00
C LEU A 74 11.23 -10.85 35.72
N PHE A 75 10.48 -10.29 34.78
CA PHE A 75 10.10 -10.96 33.54
C PHE A 75 9.76 -9.95 32.45
N VAL A 76 10.18 -10.27 31.22
CA VAL A 76 9.79 -9.57 30.00
C VAL A 76 9.11 -10.58 29.08
N GLY A 77 7.89 -10.27 28.68
CA GLY A 77 7.03 -11.13 27.88
C GLY A 77 7.17 -10.86 26.39
N GLY A 78 7.77 -11.81 25.67
CA GLY A 78 7.91 -11.79 24.21
C GLY A 78 9.19 -11.13 23.72
N GLY A 79 9.55 -11.45 22.48
CA GLY A 79 10.64 -10.79 21.78
C GLY A 79 10.17 -9.50 21.12
N GLU A 80 11.10 -8.59 20.85
CA GLU A 80 10.83 -7.40 20.03
C GLU A 80 10.20 -7.80 18.69
N GLY A 81 9.06 -7.20 18.34
CA GLY A 81 8.33 -7.50 17.10
C GLY A 81 7.21 -8.55 17.21
N ASP A 82 7.01 -9.16 18.39
CA ASP A 82 5.88 -10.07 18.60
C ASP A 82 4.55 -9.32 18.65
N ALA A 83 3.53 -9.90 17.99
CA ALA A 83 2.15 -9.44 18.13
C ALA A 83 1.63 -9.79 19.52
N LYS A 84 1.11 -8.78 20.23
CA LYS A 84 0.58 -8.92 21.58
C LYS A 84 -0.90 -8.59 21.62
N THR A 85 -1.65 -9.34 22.41
CA THR A 85 -3.08 -9.12 22.59
C THR A 85 -3.37 -8.24 23.81
N GLN A 86 -4.53 -7.61 23.85
CA GLN A 86 -4.92 -6.79 24.99
C GLN A 86 -5.00 -7.62 26.27
N GLY A 87 -4.30 -7.19 27.32
CA GLY A 87 -4.28 -7.87 28.62
C GLY A 87 -3.19 -8.93 28.76
N GLU A 88 -2.34 -9.13 27.74
CA GLU A 88 -1.18 -10.00 27.86
C GLU A 88 -0.11 -9.41 28.79
N LEU A 89 0.56 -10.27 29.57
CA LEU A 89 1.62 -9.87 30.49
C LEU A 89 2.89 -9.53 29.70
N LEU A 90 3.21 -8.24 29.63
CA LEU A 90 4.39 -7.74 28.91
C LEU A 90 5.60 -7.61 29.81
N VAL A 91 5.42 -7.17 31.06
CA VAL A 91 6.51 -7.02 32.02
C VAL A 91 5.96 -7.34 33.41
N ARG A 92 6.71 -8.12 34.19
CA ARG A 92 6.46 -8.28 35.63
C ARG A 92 7.56 -7.57 36.39
N LEU A 93 7.17 -6.63 37.24
CA LEU A 93 8.06 -5.97 38.18
C LEU A 93 7.96 -6.67 39.54
N ASP A 94 9.03 -6.62 40.31
CA ASP A 94 9.03 -7.01 41.72
C ASP A 94 8.16 -6.04 42.54
N ASP A 95 7.24 -6.60 43.32
CA ASP A 95 6.25 -5.88 44.12
C ASP A 95 6.23 -6.31 45.60
N ASP A 96 7.28 -7.00 46.07
CA ASP A 96 7.38 -7.54 47.44
C ASP A 96 7.12 -6.48 48.53
N ASP A 97 7.67 -5.27 48.37
CA ASP A 97 7.45 -4.15 49.29
C ASP A 97 5.98 -3.69 49.32
N LEU A 98 5.31 -3.70 48.17
CA LEU A 98 3.89 -3.36 48.08
C LEU A 98 3.04 -4.45 48.72
N GLN A 99 3.38 -5.72 48.52
CA GLN A 99 2.71 -6.83 49.17
C GLN A 99 2.90 -6.81 50.69
N ALA A 100 4.09 -6.46 51.18
CA ALA A 100 4.36 -6.29 52.60
C ALA A 100 3.50 -5.17 53.20
N LYS A 101 3.45 -3.99 52.56
CA LYS A 101 2.58 -2.87 52.99
C LYS A 101 1.10 -3.26 52.99
N ARG A 102 0.65 -3.99 51.98
CA ARG A 102 -0.74 -4.50 51.92
C ARG A 102 -1.04 -5.43 53.09
N ARG A 103 -0.12 -6.35 53.43
CA ARG A 103 -0.28 -7.26 54.57
C ARG A 103 -0.35 -6.50 55.90
N ALA A 104 0.51 -5.49 56.08
CA ALA A 104 0.49 -4.63 57.27
C ALA A 104 -0.86 -3.90 57.42
N ALA A 105 -1.34 -3.25 56.35
CA ALA A 105 -2.62 -2.55 56.36
C ALA A 105 -3.81 -3.47 56.64
N LEU A 106 -3.80 -4.70 56.09
CA LEU A 106 -4.83 -5.70 56.38
C LEU A 106 -4.80 -6.18 57.84
N ALA A 107 -3.61 -6.32 58.43
CA ALA A 107 -3.48 -6.68 59.84
C ALA A 107 -4.04 -5.57 60.75
N GLU A 108 -3.73 -4.30 60.45
CA GLU A 108 -4.28 -3.15 61.16
C GLU A 108 -5.81 -3.06 61.04
N TYR A 109 -6.35 -3.28 59.84
CA TYR A 109 -7.79 -3.34 59.60
C TYR A 109 -8.46 -4.43 60.46
N ASN A 110 -7.94 -5.66 60.41
CA ASN A 110 -8.48 -6.77 61.19
C ASN A 110 -8.38 -6.52 62.71
N HIS A 111 -7.31 -5.85 63.15
CA HIS A 111 -7.14 -5.46 64.54
C HIS A 111 -8.19 -4.44 64.98
N ALA A 112 -8.41 -3.39 64.19
CA ALA A 112 -9.45 -2.39 64.45
C ALA A 112 -10.85 -3.03 64.46
N GLU A 113 -11.13 -3.95 63.53
CA GLU A 113 -12.39 -4.68 63.49
C GLU A 113 -12.59 -5.56 64.74
N ALA A 114 -11.53 -6.22 65.22
CA ALA A 114 -11.59 -6.98 66.46
C ALA A 114 -11.85 -6.08 67.69
N ILE A 115 -11.25 -4.90 67.75
CA ILE A 115 -11.54 -3.91 68.81
C ILE A 115 -13.00 -3.49 68.76
N MET A 116 -13.53 -3.18 67.58
CA MET A 116 -14.95 -2.78 67.43
C MET A 116 -15.91 -3.90 67.84
N ARG A 117 -15.64 -5.14 67.43
CA ARG A 117 -16.44 -6.29 67.87
C ARG A 117 -16.39 -6.49 69.38
N ASN A 118 -15.21 -6.34 69.99
CA ASN A 118 -15.06 -6.44 71.43
C ASN A 118 -15.82 -5.31 72.14
N ALA A 119 -15.71 -4.06 71.66
CA ALA A 119 -16.44 -2.92 72.20
C ALA A 119 -17.97 -3.13 72.11
N GLN A 120 -18.47 -3.69 71.00
CA GLN A 120 -19.89 -4.00 70.85
C GLN A 120 -20.38 -5.05 71.84
N VAL A 121 -19.60 -6.11 72.07
CA VAL A 121 -19.94 -7.14 73.07
C VAL A 121 -19.96 -6.56 74.48
N GLN A 122 -19.04 -5.66 74.81
CA GLN A 122 -19.02 -4.99 76.11
C GLN A 122 -20.19 -4.03 76.29
N TYR A 123 -20.52 -3.25 75.26
CA TYR A 123 -21.69 -2.37 75.26
C TYR A 123 -23.00 -3.12 75.50
N ASN A 124 -23.18 -4.28 74.85
CA ASN A 124 -24.36 -5.12 75.03
C ASN A 124 -24.48 -5.76 76.43
N ARG A 125 -23.43 -5.71 77.27
CA ARG A 125 -23.44 -6.24 78.64
C ARG A 125 -23.82 -5.19 79.69
N GLU A 126 -23.68 -3.91 79.37
CA GLU A 126 -23.95 -2.78 80.28
C GLU A 126 -25.39 -2.24 80.14
N MET A 127 -26.10 -2.67 79.10
CA MET A 127 -27.52 -2.42 78.84
C MET A 127 -28.38 -3.59 79.33
#